data_AF-A0A7T4A207-F1
#
_entry.id   AF-A0A7T4A207-F1
#
_cell.length_a   1.000
_cell.length_b   1.000
_cell.length_c   1.000
_cell.angle_alpha   90.00
_cell.angle_beta   90.00
_cell.angle_gamma   90.00
#
_symmetry.space_group_name_H-M   'P 1'
#
loop_
_entity.id
_entity.type
_entity.pdbx_description
1 polymer ?
#
loop_
_entity_poly.entity_id
_entity_poly.type
_entity_poly.pdbx_seq_one_letter_code
_entity_poly.pdbx_strand_id
1 'polypeptide(L)'
;MNADSDLRRHVDAAYAERLDVWEATATRIKVWLKEQQRGLLKDKDISRLDVDGHRIKDPARTLAKLAEKVAAEPDVTVTSAIDVEDQIRDIVGVKVLCKSPRDQKMMFTSLCDPAQLGAFELIEEKNYVDHPKASGYRACHVTLRIPSDHGEPVYAEVQVKTRLQDAWGELTHEDMYKPGAAMKPSELHGEFARAMANMLATVDEMADTLAVELSALTNPEPEAGVLAGAEERRAVDVRVRATGPKYALAVDSDGRQGLIPAFAVRELSGEKGTIKVSDFVRVDDRLHVSVEEDSKGLYYIPTELPRGA
;
A
#
# COMPACT_ATOMS: atom_id res chain seq x y z
N MET A 1 9.63 44.94 -11.39
CA MET A 1 8.68 43.87 -11.04
C MET A 1 9.29 43.10 -9.87
N ASN A 2 8.49 42.77 -8.86
CA ASN A 2 8.96 42.04 -7.68
C ASN A 2 9.21 40.57 -8.12
N ALA A 3 10.34 39.96 -7.77
CA ALA A 3 10.68 38.58 -8.15
C ALA A 3 9.57 37.57 -7.75
N ASP A 4 8.89 37.85 -6.64
CA ASP A 4 7.73 37.07 -6.16
C ASP A 4 6.51 37.17 -7.10
N SER A 5 6.31 38.33 -7.74
CA SER A 5 5.26 38.56 -8.74
C SER A 5 5.54 37.83 -10.06
N ASP A 6 6.82 37.70 -10.44
CA ASP A 6 7.20 36.99 -11.66
C ASP A 6 7.07 35.47 -11.46
N LEU A 7 7.53 34.92 -10.32
CA LEU A 7 7.33 33.51 -9.97
C LEU A 7 5.84 33.14 -9.92
N ARG A 8 5.01 34.00 -9.31
CA ARG A 8 3.56 33.80 -9.29
C ARG A 8 2.98 33.66 -10.68
N ARG A 9 3.37 34.55 -11.61
CA ARG A 9 2.91 34.50 -13.01
C ARG A 9 3.30 33.19 -13.69
N HIS A 10 4.53 32.71 -13.49
CA HIS A 10 4.98 31.45 -14.09
C HIS A 10 4.25 30.24 -13.51
N VAL A 11 3.98 30.24 -12.20
CA VAL A 11 3.15 29.20 -11.57
C VAL A 11 1.73 29.24 -12.12
N ASP A 12 1.06 30.39 -12.13
CA ASP A 12 -0.32 30.50 -12.63
C ASP A 12 -0.41 30.08 -14.11
N ALA A 13 0.58 30.43 -14.95
CA ALA A 13 0.67 29.97 -16.33
C ALA A 13 0.83 28.45 -16.43
N ALA A 14 1.71 27.84 -15.62
CA ALA A 14 1.88 26.38 -15.60
C ALA A 14 0.56 25.65 -15.29
N TYR A 15 -0.17 26.10 -14.27
CA TYR A 15 -1.47 25.49 -13.94
C TYR A 15 -2.52 25.73 -15.03
N ALA A 16 -2.51 26.87 -15.72
CA ALA A 16 -3.44 27.12 -16.81
C ALA A 16 -3.14 26.26 -18.06
N GLU A 17 -1.87 26.02 -18.35
CA GLU A 17 -1.42 25.35 -19.58
C GLU A 17 -1.29 23.83 -19.44
N ARG A 18 -0.98 23.33 -18.23
CA ARG A 18 -0.50 21.95 -18.04
C ARG A 18 -1.38 21.07 -17.16
N LEU A 19 -2.41 21.63 -16.53
CA LEU A 19 -3.27 20.89 -15.60
C LEU A 19 -3.89 19.63 -16.22
N ASP A 20 -4.43 19.73 -17.45
CA ASP A 20 -5.02 18.57 -18.14
C ASP A 20 -3.99 17.47 -18.40
N VAL A 21 -2.74 17.84 -18.71
CA VAL A 21 -1.64 16.89 -18.91
C VAL A 21 -1.24 16.24 -17.59
N TRP A 22 -1.21 17.00 -16.49
CA TRP A 22 -0.92 16.46 -15.16
C TRP A 22 -2.00 15.48 -14.69
N GLU A 23 -3.28 15.80 -14.90
CA GLU A 23 -4.42 14.92 -14.59
C GLU A 23 -4.40 13.63 -15.42
N ALA A 24 -4.10 13.74 -16.72
CA ALA A 24 -3.93 12.59 -17.60
C ALA A 24 -2.75 11.71 -17.16
N THR A 25 -1.60 12.31 -16.86
CA THR A 25 -0.43 11.59 -16.33
C THR A 25 -0.75 10.91 -15.00
N ALA A 26 -1.43 11.59 -14.09
CA ALA A 26 -1.84 11.05 -12.79
C ALA A 26 -2.76 9.82 -12.94
N THR A 27 -3.65 9.84 -13.93
CA THR A 27 -4.49 8.70 -14.27
C THR A 27 -3.66 7.54 -14.84
N ARG A 28 -2.74 7.82 -15.77
CA ARG A 28 -1.86 6.83 -16.40
C ARG A 28 -0.97 6.12 -15.38
N ILE A 29 -0.33 6.86 -14.49
CA ILE A 29 0.52 6.27 -13.44
C ILE A 29 -0.30 5.43 -12.47
N LYS A 30 -1.54 5.81 -12.13
CA LYS A 30 -2.41 5.00 -11.27
C LYS A 30 -2.77 3.66 -11.90
N VAL A 31 -3.06 3.66 -13.21
CA VAL A 31 -3.31 2.42 -13.95
C VAL A 31 -2.07 1.53 -13.93
N TRP A 32 -0.91 2.10 -14.24
CA TRP A 32 0.35 1.38 -14.22
C TRP A 32 0.69 0.84 -12.82
N LEU A 33 0.53 1.62 -11.75
CA LEU A 33 0.73 1.17 -10.37
C LEU A 33 -0.20 0.01 -9.98
N LYS A 34 -1.44 0.00 -10.48
CA LYS A 34 -2.37 -1.13 -10.27
C LYS A 34 -1.91 -2.38 -11.01
N GLU A 35 -1.26 -2.25 -12.16
CA GLU A 35 -0.63 -3.38 -12.86
C GLU A 35 0.58 -3.91 -12.08
N GLN A 36 1.45 -3.02 -11.58
CA GLN A 36 2.58 -3.39 -10.70
C GLN A 36 2.08 -4.12 -9.45
N GLN A 37 1.05 -3.58 -8.79
CA GLN A 37 0.38 -4.22 -7.66
C GLN A 37 -0.08 -5.65 -7.99
N ARG A 38 -0.74 -5.85 -9.14
CA ARG A 38 -1.22 -7.17 -9.58
C ARG A 38 -0.06 -8.13 -9.86
N GLY A 39 1.03 -7.64 -10.44
CA GLY A 39 2.24 -8.43 -10.68
C GLY A 39 2.91 -8.88 -9.38
N LEU A 40 3.13 -7.95 -8.45
CA LEU A 40 3.79 -8.21 -7.17
C LEU A 40 2.96 -9.10 -6.23
N LEU A 41 1.64 -9.00 -6.31
CA LEU A 41 0.70 -9.79 -5.52
C LEU A 41 0.07 -10.92 -6.32
N LYS A 42 0.73 -11.38 -7.40
CA LYS A 42 0.30 -12.58 -8.12
C LYS A 42 0.20 -13.75 -7.13
N ASP A 43 -0.93 -14.42 -7.13
CA ASP A 43 -1.26 -15.50 -6.19
C ASP A 43 -1.26 -15.06 -4.71
N LYS A 44 -1.49 -13.78 -4.42
CA LYS A 44 -1.63 -13.23 -3.06
C LYS A 44 -2.89 -12.35 -2.97
N ASP A 45 -3.28 -12.01 -1.74
CA ASP A 45 -4.37 -11.05 -1.49
C ASP A 45 -4.00 -9.67 -2.05
N ILE A 46 -4.63 -9.29 -3.17
CA ILE A 46 -4.40 -8.02 -3.87
C ILE A 46 -4.62 -6.80 -2.97
N SER A 47 -5.47 -6.91 -1.95
CA SER A 47 -5.80 -5.80 -1.05
C SER A 47 -4.66 -5.44 -0.08
N ARG A 48 -3.54 -6.19 -0.09
CA ARG A 48 -2.31 -5.88 0.67
C ARG A 48 -1.65 -4.57 0.27
N LEU A 49 -1.85 -4.17 -0.98
CA LEU A 49 -1.49 -2.87 -1.51
C LEU A 49 -2.76 -2.19 -1.97
N ASP A 50 -2.81 -0.87 -1.91
CA ASP A 50 -3.92 -0.08 -2.42
C ASP A 50 -3.37 1.16 -3.10
N VAL A 51 -3.63 1.30 -4.39
CA VAL A 51 -3.26 2.50 -5.14
C VAL A 51 -4.38 3.51 -4.92
N ASP A 52 -4.11 4.42 -3.99
CA ASP A 52 -5.03 5.46 -3.55
C ASP A 52 -5.26 6.50 -4.68
N GLY A 53 -6.01 7.56 -4.37
CA GLY A 53 -6.17 8.71 -5.23
C GLY A 53 -4.85 9.35 -5.66
N HIS A 54 -4.96 10.25 -6.63
CA HIS A 54 -3.90 11.19 -6.96
C HIS A 54 -4.28 12.57 -6.45
N ARG A 55 -3.27 13.43 -6.31
CA ARG A 55 -3.47 14.86 -6.08
C ARG A 55 -2.64 15.63 -7.08
N ILE A 56 -3.19 16.75 -7.53
CA ILE A 56 -2.41 17.85 -8.07
C ILE A 56 -2.12 18.81 -6.93
N LYS A 57 -0.87 19.24 -6.81
CA LYS A 57 -0.46 20.17 -5.78
C LYS A 57 -1.23 21.49 -5.91
N ASP A 58 -1.41 22.18 -4.79
CA ASP A 58 -2.05 23.50 -4.80
C ASP A 58 -1.07 24.58 -5.35
N PRO A 59 -1.53 25.52 -6.20
CA PRO A 59 -0.68 26.56 -6.78
C PRO A 59 0.07 27.41 -5.75
N ALA A 60 -0.57 27.76 -4.63
CA ALA A 60 0.09 28.54 -3.58
C ALA A 60 1.19 27.73 -2.89
N ARG A 61 1.01 26.42 -2.71
CA ARG A 61 2.06 25.51 -2.22
C ARG A 61 3.20 25.31 -3.22
N THR A 62 2.89 25.27 -4.52
CA THR A 62 3.93 25.23 -5.58
C THR A 62 4.75 26.51 -5.55
N LEU A 63 4.10 27.68 -5.50
CA LEU A 63 4.79 28.97 -5.40
C LEU A 63 5.68 29.05 -4.16
N ALA A 64 5.16 28.70 -2.98
CA ALA A 64 5.93 28.76 -1.75
C ALA A 64 7.20 27.88 -1.82
N LYS A 65 7.06 26.64 -2.32
CA LYS A 65 8.20 25.72 -2.48
C LYS A 65 9.19 26.21 -3.53
N LEU A 66 8.70 26.81 -4.62
CA LEU A 66 9.55 27.34 -5.69
C LEU A 66 10.33 28.57 -5.21
N ALA A 67 9.67 29.49 -4.49
CA ALA A 67 10.31 30.66 -3.92
C ALA A 67 11.39 30.28 -2.89
N GLU A 68 11.13 29.28 -2.03
CA GLU A 68 12.12 28.74 -1.10
C GLU A 68 13.34 28.18 -1.85
N LYS A 69 13.11 27.44 -2.95
CA LYS A 69 14.17 26.86 -3.77
C LYS A 69 15.03 27.93 -4.47
N VAL A 70 14.40 28.92 -5.10
CA VAL A 70 15.09 30.03 -5.77
C VAL A 70 15.88 30.87 -4.77
N ALA A 71 15.37 31.05 -3.54
CA ALA A 71 16.10 31.75 -2.49
C ALA A 71 17.31 30.96 -1.97
N ALA A 72 17.21 29.63 -1.91
CA ALA A 72 18.30 28.76 -1.47
C ALA A 72 19.35 28.53 -2.57
N GLU A 73 18.96 28.56 -3.83
CA GLU A 73 19.79 28.27 -5.00
C GLU A 73 19.69 29.42 -6.03
N PRO A 74 20.51 30.49 -5.91
CA PRO A 74 20.39 31.69 -6.74
C PRO A 74 20.59 31.47 -8.25
N ASP A 75 21.20 30.36 -8.64
CA ASP A 75 21.41 29.98 -10.05
C ASP A 75 20.15 29.38 -10.69
N VAL A 76 19.13 29.04 -9.91
CA VAL A 76 17.85 28.53 -10.42
C VAL A 76 17.10 29.67 -11.09
N THR A 77 16.95 29.56 -12.40
CA THR A 77 16.19 30.51 -13.22
C THR A 77 14.86 29.88 -13.64
N VAL A 78 13.75 30.58 -13.40
CA VAL A 78 12.40 30.16 -13.79
C VAL A 78 11.86 31.19 -14.78
N THR A 79 11.71 30.77 -16.03
CA THR A 79 11.29 31.63 -17.15
C THR A 79 10.05 31.11 -17.89
N SER A 80 9.68 29.85 -17.66
CA SER A 80 8.57 29.19 -18.36
C SER A 80 7.70 28.35 -17.41
N ALA A 81 6.54 27.92 -17.91
CA ALA A 81 5.69 26.94 -17.24
C ALA A 81 6.39 25.59 -17.03
N ILE A 82 7.20 25.15 -18.01
CA ILE A 82 7.96 23.91 -17.95
C ILE A 82 9.05 23.98 -16.87
N ASP A 83 9.70 25.13 -16.71
CA ASP A 83 10.73 25.32 -15.68
C ASP A 83 10.12 25.10 -14.28
N VAL A 84 8.85 25.45 -14.06
CA VAL A 84 8.15 25.19 -12.78
C VAL A 84 8.06 23.68 -12.50
N GLU A 85 7.74 22.86 -13.52
CA GLU A 85 7.68 21.41 -13.40
C GLU A 85 9.05 20.78 -13.13
N ASP A 86 10.08 21.27 -13.82
CA ASP A 86 11.46 20.80 -13.64
C ASP A 86 11.97 21.05 -12.21
N GLN A 87 11.57 22.19 -11.63
CA GLN A 87 11.95 22.57 -10.27
C GLN A 87 11.08 21.91 -9.19
N ILE A 88 9.79 21.70 -9.44
CA ILE A 88 8.81 21.16 -8.50
C ILE A 88 8.26 19.83 -9.01
N ARG A 89 9.01 18.76 -8.76
CA ARG A 89 8.71 17.41 -9.27
C ARG A 89 7.59 16.66 -8.55
N ASP A 90 7.00 17.26 -7.52
CA ASP A 90 5.89 16.71 -6.71
C ASP A 90 4.54 17.41 -7.00
N ILE A 91 4.38 18.02 -8.18
CA ILE A 91 3.09 18.57 -8.64
C ILE A 91 2.07 17.45 -8.81
N VAL A 92 2.42 16.40 -9.54
CA VAL A 92 1.62 15.16 -9.62
C VAL A 92 2.05 14.25 -8.49
N GLY A 93 1.15 14.01 -7.53
CA GLY A 93 1.39 13.12 -6.40
C GLY A 93 0.45 11.93 -6.42
N VAL A 94 0.99 10.73 -6.24
CA VAL A 94 0.22 9.49 -6.11
C VAL A 94 0.64 8.75 -4.85
N LYS A 95 -0.33 8.12 -4.19
CA LYS A 95 -0.08 7.39 -2.95
C LYS A 95 -0.36 5.90 -3.15
N VAL A 96 0.51 5.07 -2.60
CA VAL A 96 0.32 3.62 -2.47
C VAL A 96 0.32 3.26 -1.00
N LEU A 97 -0.80 2.69 -0.53
CA LEU A 97 -1.02 2.28 0.85
C LEU A 97 -0.80 0.79 1.01
N CYS A 98 0.07 0.43 1.94
CA CYS A 98 0.46 -0.94 2.23
C CYS A 98 -0.15 -1.39 3.56
N LYS A 99 -0.58 -2.65 3.64
CA LYS A 99 -1.02 -3.26 4.91
C LYS A 99 0.14 -3.54 5.87
N SER A 100 1.39 -3.54 5.38
CA SER A 100 2.55 -3.91 6.16
C SER A 100 3.86 -3.26 5.67
N PRO A 101 4.90 -3.20 6.52
CA PRO A 101 6.25 -2.78 6.13
C PRO A 101 6.87 -3.66 5.04
N ARG A 102 6.64 -4.99 5.06
CA ARG A 102 7.14 -5.89 4.00
C ARG A 102 6.54 -5.56 2.63
N ASP A 103 5.25 -5.21 2.59
CA ASP A 103 4.56 -4.83 1.35
C ASP A 103 5.05 -3.46 0.86
N GLN A 104 5.29 -2.53 1.78
CA GLN A 104 5.89 -1.23 1.48
C GLN A 104 7.28 -1.39 0.87
N LYS A 105 8.14 -2.21 1.49
CA LYS A 105 9.49 -2.49 0.99
C LYS A 105 9.45 -3.14 -0.39
N MET A 106 8.60 -4.16 -0.57
CA MET A 106 8.43 -4.85 -1.85
C MET A 106 8.02 -3.87 -2.96
N MET A 107 7.00 -3.04 -2.71
CA MET A 107 6.55 -2.04 -3.69
C MET A 107 7.66 -1.02 -3.98
N PHE A 108 8.33 -0.49 -2.95
CA PHE A 108 9.40 0.48 -3.12
C PHE A 108 10.55 -0.10 -3.96
N THR A 109 11.04 -1.31 -3.63
CA THR A 109 12.10 -1.96 -4.41
C THR A 109 11.70 -2.17 -5.87
N SER A 110 10.44 -2.54 -6.14
CA SER A 110 9.93 -2.67 -7.51
C SER A 110 9.91 -1.35 -8.27
N LEU A 111 9.58 -0.24 -7.59
CA LEU A 111 9.58 1.10 -8.20
C LEU A 111 10.98 1.66 -8.43
N CYS A 112 11.98 1.16 -7.70
CA CYS A 112 13.38 1.55 -7.86
C CYS A 112 14.12 0.70 -8.90
N ASP A 113 13.55 -0.41 -9.36
CA ASP A 113 14.16 -1.30 -10.36
C ASP A 113 13.83 -0.81 -11.79
N PRO A 114 14.82 -0.32 -12.57
CA PRO A 114 14.59 0.12 -13.95
C PRO A 114 13.97 -0.94 -14.85
N ALA A 115 14.18 -2.24 -14.57
CA ALA A 115 13.59 -3.32 -15.35
C ALA A 115 12.05 -3.40 -15.19
N GLN A 116 11.49 -2.87 -14.11
CA GLN A 116 10.04 -2.84 -13.86
C GLN A 116 9.35 -1.59 -14.40
N LEU A 117 10.11 -0.52 -14.66
CA LEU A 117 9.57 0.79 -15.03
C LEU A 117 9.05 0.89 -16.47
N GLY A 118 9.50 -0.01 -17.35
CA GLY A 118 9.12 0.00 -18.76
C GLY A 118 9.54 1.29 -19.45
N ALA A 119 8.57 2.16 -19.76
CA ALA A 119 8.81 3.45 -20.41
C ALA A 119 9.04 4.62 -19.43
N PHE A 120 8.95 4.38 -18.12
CA PHE A 120 9.17 5.42 -17.10
C PHE A 120 10.65 5.47 -16.70
N GLU A 121 11.12 6.64 -16.30
CA GLU A 121 12.50 6.84 -15.84
C GLU A 121 12.51 7.19 -14.35
N LEU A 122 13.37 6.53 -13.58
CA LEU A 122 13.61 6.84 -12.17
C LEU A 122 14.47 8.10 -12.06
N ILE A 123 13.95 9.13 -11.39
CA ILE A 123 14.63 10.42 -11.22
C ILE A 123 15.22 10.58 -9.83
N GLU A 124 14.48 10.14 -8.82
CA GLU A 124 14.90 10.27 -7.43
C GLU A 124 14.22 9.21 -6.56
N GLU A 125 14.94 8.69 -5.58
CA GLU A 125 14.40 7.82 -4.54
C GLU A 125 14.76 8.38 -3.15
N LYS A 126 13.82 8.34 -2.21
CA LYS A 126 14.05 8.74 -0.82
C LYS A 126 13.38 7.76 0.12
N ASN A 127 14.17 7.08 0.94
CA ASN A 127 13.69 6.13 1.92
C ASN A 127 13.64 6.76 3.31
N TYR A 128 12.49 7.36 3.67
CA TYR A 128 12.27 7.89 5.01
C TYR A 128 11.75 6.83 5.99
N VAL A 129 11.68 5.55 5.60
CA VAL A 129 11.39 4.46 6.54
C VAL A 129 12.66 4.11 7.31
N ASP A 130 13.76 3.89 6.59
CA ASP A 130 15.07 3.57 7.18
C ASP A 130 15.70 4.80 7.85
N HIS A 131 15.43 5.99 7.31
CA HIS A 131 15.90 7.27 7.85
C HIS A 131 14.75 8.28 8.05
N PRO A 132 13.92 8.11 9.11
CA PRO A 132 12.78 8.99 9.37
C PRO A 132 13.20 10.45 9.56
N LYS A 133 12.33 11.38 9.16
CA LYS A 133 12.56 12.81 9.44
C LYS A 133 12.51 13.06 10.95
N ALA A 134 13.09 14.18 11.38
CA ALA A 134 13.02 14.61 12.78
C ALA A 134 11.59 14.72 13.33
N SER A 135 10.58 14.96 12.49
CA SER A 135 9.16 14.95 12.90
C SER A 135 8.63 13.57 13.25
N GLY A 136 9.31 12.49 12.87
CA GLY A 136 8.81 11.11 12.90
C GLY A 136 8.24 10.61 11.57
N TYR A 137 8.19 11.47 10.54
CA TYR A 137 7.64 11.13 9.22
C TYR A 137 8.36 9.94 8.57
N ARG A 138 7.56 8.96 8.11
CA ARG A 138 8.01 7.75 7.41
C ARG A 138 7.21 7.53 6.13
N ALA A 139 7.91 7.40 5.02
CA ALA A 139 7.39 7.00 3.72
C ALA A 139 8.58 6.70 2.78
N CYS A 140 8.34 5.92 1.73
CA CYS A 140 9.28 5.87 0.62
C CYS A 140 8.77 6.76 -0.51
N HIS A 141 9.60 7.64 -1.06
CA HIS A 141 9.26 8.51 -2.18
C HIS A 141 10.05 8.08 -3.40
N VAL A 142 9.35 7.98 -4.53
CA VAL A 142 9.95 7.70 -5.84
C VAL A 142 9.45 8.78 -6.80
N THR A 143 10.37 9.57 -7.34
CA THR A 143 10.07 10.54 -8.40
C THR A 143 10.32 9.86 -9.73
N LEU A 144 9.29 9.79 -10.57
CA LEU A 144 9.35 9.22 -11.91
C LEU A 144 9.18 10.31 -12.95
N ARG A 145 9.88 10.18 -14.07
CA ARG A 145 9.62 10.95 -15.29
C ARG A 145 8.79 10.09 -16.23
N ILE A 146 7.63 10.61 -16.60
CA ILE A 146 6.61 9.91 -17.38
C ILE A 146 6.54 10.56 -18.76
N PRO A 147 6.74 9.80 -19.85
CA PRO A 147 6.60 10.33 -21.19
C PRO A 147 5.16 10.79 -21.42
N SER A 148 5.00 11.97 -22.03
CA SER A 148 3.70 12.51 -22.44
C SER A 148 3.48 12.23 -23.92
N ASP A 149 2.26 11.88 -24.29
CA ASP A 149 1.88 11.67 -25.69
C ASP A 149 1.69 13.03 -26.44
N HIS A 150 1.66 14.14 -25.70
CA HIS A 150 1.34 15.48 -26.22
C HIS A 150 2.38 16.54 -25.88
N GLY A 151 3.67 16.17 -25.78
CA GLY A 151 4.78 17.12 -25.61
C GLY A 151 5.72 16.74 -24.49
N GLU A 152 6.07 17.72 -23.65
CA GLU A 152 7.09 17.54 -22.60
C GLU A 152 6.66 16.49 -21.55
N PRO A 153 7.60 15.66 -21.08
CA PRO A 153 7.35 14.65 -20.06
C PRO A 153 6.94 15.30 -18.74
N VAL A 154 6.23 14.55 -17.92
CA VAL A 154 5.73 15.00 -16.62
C VAL A 154 6.45 14.27 -15.50
N TYR A 155 6.82 14.98 -14.45
CA TYR A 155 7.31 14.38 -13.21
C TYR A 155 6.14 14.02 -12.28
N ALA A 156 6.19 12.82 -11.72
CA ALA A 156 5.24 12.37 -10.71
C ALA A 156 5.96 11.76 -9.50
N GLU A 157 5.56 12.16 -8.31
CA GLU A 157 6.03 11.60 -7.05
C GLU A 157 5.07 10.50 -6.57
N VAL A 158 5.57 9.27 -6.45
CA VAL A 158 4.87 8.15 -5.82
C VAL A 158 5.32 8.03 -4.37
N GLN A 159 4.36 8.15 -3.44
CA GLN A 159 4.59 7.97 -2.01
C GLN A 159 4.06 6.59 -1.58
N VAL A 160 4.95 5.71 -1.13
CA VAL A 160 4.61 4.38 -0.61
C VAL A 160 4.64 4.41 0.92
N LYS A 161 3.51 4.11 1.55
CA LYS A 161 3.32 4.18 3.01
C LYS A 161 2.55 2.99 3.55
N THR A 162 2.74 2.65 4.83
CA THR A 162 1.77 1.82 5.53
C THR A 162 0.51 2.64 5.86
N ARG A 163 -0.62 1.98 6.09
CA ARG A 163 -1.86 2.64 6.52
C ARG A 163 -1.70 3.40 7.85
N LEU A 164 -0.93 2.85 8.78
CA LEU A 164 -0.69 3.50 10.07
C LEU A 164 0.17 4.76 9.94
N GLN A 165 1.21 4.73 9.10
CA GLN A 165 2.02 5.92 8.84
C GLN A 165 1.28 6.98 8.01
N ASP A 166 0.33 6.59 7.16
CA ASP A 166 -0.52 7.55 6.47
C ASP A 166 -1.49 8.25 7.42
N ALA A 167 -2.16 7.48 8.30
CA ALA A 167 -3.01 8.03 9.36
C ALA A 167 -2.23 8.98 10.29
N TRP A 168 -1.01 8.63 10.65
CA TRP A 168 -0.12 9.54 11.39
C TRP A 168 0.10 10.86 10.65
N GLY A 169 0.33 10.78 9.34
CA GLY A 169 0.51 11.94 8.49
C GLY A 169 -0.71 12.85 8.54
N GLU A 170 -1.91 12.30 8.39
CA GLU A 170 -3.17 13.07 8.46
C GLU A 170 -3.37 13.73 9.82
N LEU A 171 -3.15 12.99 10.92
CA LEU A 171 -3.30 13.49 12.28
C LEU A 171 -2.32 14.62 12.65
N THR A 172 -1.18 14.72 11.95
CA THR A 172 -0.13 15.69 12.26
C THR A 172 -0.03 16.82 11.23
N HIS A 173 -0.54 16.64 10.00
CA HIS A 173 -0.31 17.58 8.90
C HIS A 173 -1.42 18.59 8.63
N GLU A 174 -2.63 18.48 9.21
CA GLU A 174 -3.76 19.20 8.62
C GLU A 174 -3.76 20.73 8.78
N ASP A 175 -3.18 21.34 9.83
CA ASP A 175 -3.24 22.82 9.96
C ASP A 175 -1.94 23.54 10.37
N MET A 176 -0.98 22.86 10.98
CA MET A 176 0.19 23.51 11.59
C MET A 176 1.35 23.82 10.62
N TYR A 177 1.33 23.22 9.42
CA TYR A 177 2.46 23.22 8.49
C TYR A 177 2.13 23.82 7.11
N LYS A 178 0.95 24.43 6.94
CA LYS A 178 0.61 25.15 5.70
C LYS A 178 1.49 26.42 5.59
N PRO A 179 2.08 26.74 4.43
CA PRO A 179 2.74 28.03 4.24
C PRO A 179 1.79 29.18 4.61
N GLY A 180 2.21 30.08 5.50
CA GLY A 180 1.35 31.15 6.05
C GLY A 180 0.43 30.72 7.20
N ALA A 181 0.58 29.50 7.75
CA ALA A 181 -0.15 29.10 8.95
C ALA A 181 0.16 30.05 10.12
N ALA A 182 -0.89 30.50 10.80
CA ALA A 182 -0.79 31.42 11.93
C ALA A 182 -0.08 30.79 13.14
N MET A 183 0.01 29.46 13.21
CA MET A 183 0.53 28.73 14.36
C MET A 183 1.68 27.81 13.94
N LYS A 184 2.81 27.90 14.65
CA LYS A 184 3.95 26.98 14.51
C LYS A 184 3.81 25.84 15.53
N PRO A 185 4.23 24.61 15.19
CA PRO A 185 4.25 23.49 16.13
C PRO A 185 5.04 23.85 17.39
N SER A 186 4.46 23.57 18.56
CA SER A 186 5.22 23.62 19.81
C SER A 186 6.20 22.45 19.91
N GLU A 187 7.20 22.56 20.78
CA GLU A 187 8.12 21.47 21.07
C GLU A 187 7.38 20.20 21.50
N LEU A 188 6.39 20.33 22.39
CA LEU A 188 5.52 19.24 22.83
C LEU A 188 4.78 18.58 21.67
N HIS A 189 4.27 19.36 20.71
CA HIS A 189 3.63 18.81 19.52
C HIS A 189 4.61 17.96 18.71
N GLY A 190 5.84 18.45 18.51
CA GLY A 190 6.89 17.71 17.81
C GLY A 190 7.27 16.41 18.52
N GLU A 191 7.38 16.43 19.84
CA GLU A 191 7.66 15.24 20.66
C GLU A 191 6.53 14.20 20.55
N PHE A 192 5.27 14.62 20.70
CA PHE A 192 4.12 13.72 20.59
C PHE A 192 3.94 13.17 19.18
N ALA A 193 4.10 14.00 18.15
CA ALA A 193 4.08 13.56 16.76
C ALA A 193 5.15 12.47 16.55
N ARG A 194 6.40 12.70 16.99
CA ARG A 194 7.47 11.70 16.86
C ARG A 194 7.16 10.42 17.65
N ALA A 195 6.67 10.53 18.88
CA ALA A 195 6.31 9.39 19.72
C ALA A 195 5.20 8.55 19.08
N MET A 196 4.15 9.19 18.57
CA MET A 196 3.06 8.54 17.84
C MET A 196 3.58 7.79 16.62
N ALA A 197 4.44 8.42 15.81
CA ALA A 197 5.01 7.78 14.62
C ALA A 197 5.77 6.50 14.97
N ASN A 198 6.54 6.53 16.05
CA ASN A 198 7.31 5.39 16.54
C ASN A 198 6.40 4.26 17.05
N MET A 199 5.37 4.58 17.84
CA MET A 199 4.40 3.59 18.31
C MET A 199 3.68 2.92 17.14
N LEU A 200 3.25 3.70 16.15
CA LEU A 200 2.59 3.17 14.94
C LEU A 200 3.52 2.28 14.11
N ALA A 201 4.81 2.60 14.03
CA ALA A 201 5.80 1.73 13.41
C ALA A 201 5.94 0.39 14.15
N THR A 202 5.93 0.39 15.48
CA THR A 202 5.92 -0.85 16.27
C THR A 202 4.64 -1.67 16.03
N VAL A 203 3.48 -1.02 15.96
CA VAL A 203 2.21 -1.70 15.65
C VAL A 203 2.23 -2.30 14.24
N ASP A 204 2.81 -1.60 13.25
CA ASP A 204 2.99 -2.14 11.90
C ASP A 204 3.82 -3.45 11.91
N GLU A 205 4.94 -3.49 12.64
CA GLU A 205 5.79 -4.70 12.75
C GLU A 205 5.08 -5.86 13.46
N MET A 206 4.33 -5.56 14.53
CA MET A 206 3.52 -6.57 15.24
C MET A 206 2.43 -7.14 14.32
N ALA A 207 1.70 -6.27 13.63
CA ALA A 207 0.66 -6.68 12.68
C ALA A 207 1.23 -7.51 11.53
N ASP A 208 2.44 -7.18 11.05
CA ASP A 208 3.12 -7.95 10.02
C ASP A 208 3.45 -9.36 10.48
N THR A 209 4.02 -9.47 11.69
CA THR A 209 4.36 -10.75 12.34
C THR A 209 3.13 -11.65 12.47
N LEU A 210 2.03 -11.13 13.00
CA LEU A 210 0.77 -11.87 13.11
C LEU A 210 0.25 -12.33 11.74
N ALA A 211 0.40 -11.49 10.71
CA ALA A 211 -0.02 -11.82 9.37
C ALA A 211 0.84 -12.90 8.71
N VAL A 212 2.15 -12.99 9.02
CA VAL A 212 3.03 -14.10 8.61
C VAL A 212 2.56 -15.39 9.27
N GLU A 213 2.42 -15.37 10.59
CA GLU A 213 2.06 -16.55 11.40
C GLU A 213 0.73 -17.15 10.92
N LEU A 214 -0.32 -16.34 10.81
CA LEU A 214 -1.62 -16.78 10.32
C LEU A 214 -1.54 -17.36 8.89
N SER A 215 -0.66 -16.81 8.04
CA SER A 215 -0.47 -17.32 6.69
C SER A 215 0.17 -18.71 6.69
N ALA A 216 1.15 -18.95 7.57
CA ALA A 216 1.82 -20.23 7.69
C ALA A 216 0.86 -21.34 8.15
N LEU A 217 -0.12 -21.01 9.01
CA LEU A 217 -1.13 -21.96 9.48
C LEU A 217 -2.18 -22.32 8.43
N THR A 218 -2.59 -21.33 7.64
CA THR A 218 -3.72 -21.48 6.70
C THR A 218 -3.29 -21.92 5.31
N ASN A 219 -2.01 -21.73 4.97
CA ASN A 219 -1.42 -22.10 3.70
C ASN A 219 0.06 -22.50 3.87
N PRO A 220 0.35 -23.63 4.53
CA PRO A 220 1.71 -24.14 4.60
C PRO A 220 2.25 -24.38 3.18
N GLU A 221 3.51 -24.00 2.93
CA GLU A 221 4.19 -24.47 1.73
C GLU A 221 4.22 -26.01 1.75
N PRO A 222 4.07 -26.69 0.60
CA PRO A 222 4.15 -28.14 0.56
C PRO A 222 5.57 -28.57 0.94
N GLU A 223 5.81 -28.86 2.22
CA GLU A 223 7.00 -29.60 2.62
C GLU A 223 6.95 -30.96 1.94
N ALA A 224 8.01 -31.29 1.21
CA ALA A 224 8.19 -32.60 0.63
C ALA A 224 8.23 -33.65 1.77
N GLY A 225 7.10 -34.32 1.99
CA GLY A 225 7.06 -35.62 2.65
C GLY A 225 7.10 -35.61 4.18
N VAL A 226 6.15 -34.92 4.82
CA VAL A 226 5.75 -35.30 6.18
C VAL A 226 4.31 -35.82 6.15
N LEU A 227 4.18 -37.13 5.98
CA LEU A 227 2.95 -37.85 6.34
C LEU A 227 2.85 -37.83 7.86
N ALA A 228 2.21 -36.79 8.40
CA ALA A 228 1.82 -36.75 9.80
C ALA A 228 0.79 -37.86 10.05
N GLY A 229 1.02 -38.66 11.10
CA GLY A 229 0.28 -39.87 11.40
C GLY A 229 -1.23 -39.63 11.45
N ALA A 230 -1.98 -40.48 10.75
CA ALA A 230 -3.43 -40.55 10.85
C ALA A 230 -3.82 -41.15 12.21
N GLU A 231 -3.94 -40.32 13.24
CA GLU A 231 -4.83 -40.64 14.36
C GLU A 231 -6.29 -40.58 13.86
N GLU A 232 -7.17 -41.40 14.43
CA GLU A 232 -8.57 -41.56 13.99
C GLU A 232 -9.29 -40.21 13.89
N ARG A 233 -9.36 -39.69 12.67
CA ARG A 233 -10.03 -38.44 12.36
C ARG A 233 -11.53 -38.60 12.52
N ARG A 234 -12.07 -38.05 13.60
CA ARG A 234 -13.52 -38.00 13.81
C ARG A 234 -14.14 -37.12 12.75
N ALA A 235 -15.00 -37.71 11.92
CA ALA A 235 -15.77 -36.97 10.94
C ALA A 235 -16.98 -36.31 11.62
N VAL A 236 -17.15 -35.01 11.41
CA VAL A 236 -18.19 -34.19 12.04
C VAL A 236 -18.83 -33.29 10.98
N ASP A 237 -20.12 -32.99 11.12
CA ASP A 237 -20.79 -32.00 10.30
C ASP A 237 -20.64 -30.60 10.93
N VAL A 238 -20.17 -29.65 10.14
CA VAL A 238 -20.02 -28.26 10.57
C VAL A 238 -20.83 -27.32 9.70
N ARG A 239 -21.24 -26.19 10.27
CA ARG A 239 -21.87 -25.08 9.54
C ARG A 239 -20.91 -23.91 9.45
N VAL A 240 -20.71 -23.40 8.24
CA VAL A 240 -19.88 -22.22 7.98
C VAL A 240 -20.59 -20.97 8.49
N ARG A 241 -19.89 -20.19 9.31
CA ARG A 241 -20.38 -18.95 9.93
C ARG A 241 -19.84 -17.70 9.26
N ALA A 242 -18.59 -17.74 8.82
CA ALA A 242 -17.95 -16.64 8.10
C ALA A 242 -16.96 -17.22 7.10
N THR A 243 -16.79 -16.53 5.97
CA THR A 243 -15.82 -16.92 4.95
C THR A 243 -14.90 -15.75 4.65
N GLY A 244 -13.63 -16.06 4.38
CA GLY A 244 -12.60 -15.09 4.03
C GLY A 244 -11.67 -15.66 2.97
N PRO A 245 -10.69 -14.87 2.50
CA PRO A 245 -9.78 -15.33 1.46
C PRO A 245 -8.86 -16.46 1.94
N LYS A 246 -8.41 -16.45 3.20
CA LYS A 246 -7.43 -17.43 3.72
C LYS A 246 -8.06 -18.63 4.44
N TYR A 247 -9.25 -18.48 4.98
CA TYR A 247 -9.95 -19.53 5.74
C TYR A 247 -11.44 -19.18 5.84
N ALA A 248 -12.24 -20.18 6.20
CA ALA A 248 -13.60 -19.98 6.70
C ALA A 248 -13.67 -20.38 8.18
N LEU A 249 -14.57 -19.74 8.93
CA LEU A 249 -14.92 -20.13 10.30
C LEU A 249 -16.15 -21.01 10.24
N ALA A 250 -16.06 -22.19 10.85
CA ALA A 250 -17.18 -23.11 10.96
C ALA A 250 -17.40 -23.52 12.42
N VAL A 251 -18.61 -24.00 12.69
CA VAL A 251 -19.04 -24.41 14.03
C VAL A 251 -19.67 -25.79 13.95
N ASP A 252 -19.28 -26.70 14.84
CA ASP A 252 -19.87 -28.04 14.96
C ASP A 252 -21.17 -28.05 15.79
N SER A 253 -21.77 -29.23 15.95
CA SER A 253 -23.00 -29.42 16.73
C SER A 253 -22.84 -29.10 18.23
N ASP A 254 -21.62 -29.20 18.75
CA ASP A 254 -21.29 -28.93 20.15
C ASP A 254 -20.98 -27.44 20.38
N GLY A 255 -21.03 -26.63 19.31
CA GLY A 255 -20.76 -25.20 19.36
C GLY A 255 -19.28 -24.85 19.36
N ARG A 256 -18.38 -25.81 19.13
CA ARG A 256 -16.95 -25.52 18.99
C ARG A 256 -16.71 -24.82 17.66
N GLN A 257 -15.86 -23.80 17.68
CA GLN A 257 -15.50 -23.04 16.50
C GLN A 257 -14.11 -23.44 16.02
N GLY A 258 -13.98 -23.67 14.72
CA GLY A 258 -12.74 -24.08 14.07
C GLY A 258 -12.59 -23.45 12.70
N LEU A 259 -11.39 -23.60 12.14
CA LEU A 259 -10.99 -23.02 10.86
C LEU A 259 -11.07 -24.07 9.76
N ILE A 260 -11.67 -23.72 8.63
CA ILE A 260 -11.49 -24.44 7.37
C ILE A 260 -10.37 -23.72 6.61
N PRO A 261 -9.15 -24.30 6.53
CA PRO A 261 -7.99 -23.61 5.98
C PRO A 261 -7.96 -23.66 4.44
N ALA A 262 -7.31 -22.67 3.82
CA ALA A 262 -7.16 -22.62 2.36
C ALA A 262 -6.44 -23.83 1.77
N PHE A 263 -5.46 -24.42 2.46
CA PHE A 263 -4.77 -25.60 1.93
C PHE A 263 -5.71 -26.79 1.74
N ALA A 264 -6.66 -27.00 2.66
CA ALA A 264 -7.59 -28.13 2.60
C ALA A 264 -8.61 -27.95 1.47
N VAL A 265 -9.12 -26.73 1.32
CA VAL A 265 -10.02 -26.38 0.20
C VAL A 265 -9.29 -26.52 -1.14
N ARG A 266 -8.02 -26.12 -1.20
CA ARG A 266 -7.20 -26.24 -2.42
C ARG A 266 -7.03 -27.69 -2.82
N GLU A 267 -6.67 -28.55 -1.88
CA GLU A 267 -6.46 -29.99 -2.12
C GLU A 267 -7.68 -30.64 -2.77
N LEU A 268 -8.88 -30.28 -2.30
CA LEU A 268 -10.14 -30.77 -2.88
C LEU A 268 -10.52 -30.12 -4.22
N SER A 269 -10.22 -28.83 -4.40
CA SER A 269 -10.54 -28.10 -5.63
C SER A 269 -9.70 -28.55 -6.84
N GLY A 270 -8.51 -29.11 -6.60
CA GLY A 270 -7.53 -29.41 -7.63
C GLY A 270 -6.84 -28.17 -8.24
N GLU A 271 -7.12 -26.96 -7.73
CA GLU A 271 -6.45 -25.75 -8.17
C GLU A 271 -4.99 -25.71 -7.70
N LYS A 272 -4.13 -25.14 -8.55
CA LYS A 272 -2.72 -24.91 -8.23
C LYS A 272 -2.53 -23.46 -7.76
N GLY A 273 -1.65 -23.24 -6.79
CA GLY A 273 -1.31 -21.91 -6.28
C GLY A 273 -2.15 -21.49 -5.08
N THR A 274 -2.31 -20.17 -4.90
CA THR A 274 -3.13 -19.62 -3.80
C THR A 274 -4.57 -19.48 -4.25
N ILE A 275 -5.48 -20.03 -3.44
CA ILE A 275 -6.92 -19.91 -3.66
C ILE A 275 -7.54 -18.92 -2.67
N LYS A 276 -8.77 -18.48 -2.96
CA LYS A 276 -9.61 -17.78 -1.97
C LYS A 276 -10.68 -18.73 -1.46
N VAL A 277 -10.68 -19.03 -0.16
CA VAL A 277 -11.66 -19.95 0.44
C VAL A 277 -13.10 -19.48 0.19
N SER A 278 -13.33 -18.16 0.19
CA SER A 278 -14.62 -17.54 -0.13
C SER A 278 -15.20 -17.89 -1.51
N ASP A 279 -14.37 -18.34 -2.44
CA ASP A 279 -14.81 -18.68 -3.80
C ASP A 279 -15.41 -20.10 -3.83
N PHE A 280 -15.03 -20.97 -2.87
CA PHE A 280 -15.45 -22.37 -2.78
C PHE A 280 -16.41 -22.66 -1.63
N VAL A 281 -16.35 -21.85 -0.55
CA VAL A 281 -17.08 -22.08 0.69
C VAL A 281 -17.80 -20.81 1.10
N ARG A 282 -19.13 -20.88 1.18
CA ARG A 282 -20.03 -19.77 1.47
C ARG A 282 -20.56 -19.85 2.90
N VAL A 283 -21.05 -18.71 3.39
CA VAL A 283 -21.77 -18.65 4.67
C VAL A 283 -22.99 -19.56 4.59
N ASP A 284 -23.26 -20.29 5.68
CA ASP A 284 -24.32 -21.28 5.82
C ASP A 284 -24.13 -22.62 5.08
N ASP A 285 -23.02 -22.81 4.37
CA ASP A 285 -22.67 -24.13 3.86
C ASP A 285 -22.54 -25.14 5.00
N ARG A 286 -22.99 -26.36 4.73
CA ARG A 286 -22.83 -27.53 5.62
C ARG A 286 -21.81 -28.45 5.01
N LEU A 287 -20.75 -28.73 5.74
CA LEU A 287 -19.62 -29.50 5.27
C LEU A 287 -19.36 -30.67 6.20
N HIS A 288 -19.06 -31.80 5.59
CA HIS A 288 -18.52 -32.95 6.29
C HIS A 288 -17.01 -32.77 6.40
N VAL A 289 -16.49 -32.78 7.63
CA VAL A 289 -15.09 -32.44 7.90
C VAL A 289 -14.45 -33.48 8.82
N SER A 290 -13.17 -33.71 8.61
CA SER A 290 -12.31 -34.32 9.63
C SER A 290 -11.80 -33.25 10.59
N VAL A 291 -11.80 -33.56 11.88
CA VAL A 291 -11.31 -32.66 12.92
C VAL A 291 -9.83 -32.93 13.18
N GLU A 292 -9.01 -31.87 13.07
CA GLU A 292 -7.61 -31.87 13.48
C GLU A 292 -7.45 -30.77 14.55
N GLU A 293 -6.90 -31.12 15.71
CA GLU A 293 -6.66 -30.16 16.80
C GLU A 293 -5.21 -30.26 17.23
N ASP A 294 -4.51 -29.14 17.20
CA ASP A 294 -3.14 -29.02 17.67
C ASP A 294 -3.01 -27.90 18.70
N SER A 295 -1.78 -27.60 19.13
CA SER A 295 -1.50 -26.51 20.06
C SER A 295 -1.82 -25.11 19.52
N LYS A 296 -2.11 -24.98 18.22
CA LYS A 296 -2.33 -23.72 17.51
C LYS A 296 -3.80 -23.50 17.16
N GLY A 297 -4.62 -24.54 17.08
CA GLY A 297 -6.06 -24.39 16.94
C GLY A 297 -6.82 -25.65 16.54
N LEU A 298 -8.13 -25.45 16.33
CA LEU A 298 -9.06 -26.45 15.84
C LEU A 298 -9.29 -26.25 14.34
N TYR A 299 -8.93 -27.24 13.54
CA TYR A 299 -9.07 -27.25 12.10
C TYR A 299 -10.14 -28.25 11.67
N TYR A 300 -10.98 -27.80 10.75
CA TYR A 300 -12.00 -28.58 10.10
C TYR A 300 -11.55 -28.81 8.64
N ILE A 301 -11.03 -30.00 8.36
CA ILE A 301 -10.52 -30.38 7.05
C ILE A 301 -11.66 -31.03 6.26
N PRO A 302 -12.28 -30.32 5.29
CA PRO A 302 -13.38 -30.85 4.50
C PRO A 302 -12.99 -32.14 3.78
N THR A 303 -13.95 -33.07 3.67
CA THR A 303 -13.79 -34.29 2.87
C THR A 303 -14.29 -34.11 1.43
N GLU A 304 -15.20 -33.14 1.23
CA GLU A 304 -15.72 -32.72 -0.07
C GLU A 304 -16.07 -31.23 -0.04
N LEU A 305 -16.06 -30.58 -1.21
CA LEU A 305 -16.53 -29.20 -1.37
C LEU A 305 -18.04 -29.19 -1.62
N PRO A 306 -18.76 -28.12 -1.24
CA PRO A 306 -20.20 -28.04 -1.41
C PRO A 306 -20.57 -28.09 -2.91
N ARG A 307 -21.63 -28.83 -3.24
CA ARG A 307 -22.08 -29.01 -4.63
C ARG A 307 -22.51 -27.68 -5.23
N GLY A 308 -21.73 -27.15 -6.18
CA GLY A 308 -21.97 -25.87 -6.84
C GLY A 308 -20.84 -24.83 -6.67
N ALA A 309 -19.73 -25.22 -6.03
CA ALA A 309 -18.44 -24.54 -6.13
C ALA A 309 -17.82 -24.74 -7.53
#